data_AF-A0A0S6XFQ7-F1
#
_entry.id   AF-A0A0S6XFQ7-F1
#
_cell.length_a   1.000
_cell.length_b   1.000
_cell.length_c   1.000
_cell.angle_alpha   90.00
_cell.angle_beta   90.00
_cell.angle_gamma   90.00
#
_symmetry.space_group_name_H-M   'P 1'
#
loop_
_entity.id
_entity.type
_entity.pdbx_description
1 polymer ?
#
loop_
_entity_poly.entity_id
_entity_poly.type
_entity_poly.pdbx_seq_one_letter_code
_entity_poly.pdbx_strand_id
1 'polypeptide(L)'
;MRAKTGQVRMAHVASTVPGKSRPFRSFALGRRPHSPPDMDSRGLRMRQVRPAGQDNGGQVNDELQIPAYTVDLSQPPAHRYDHIVPDFRTQIDGLPKLFDDIVHGLHERIPLGLVKFVASLLLRRVYSDEETEELRGIGRLTGVSMYLLVAYNVLLDLFMGCTSGGVRVKESTSDPGRMLHFRTLDWGMDPLRKVVVQLNYVARPGGPILASSITYLGFVGTLTGVRQDLSLSLNFRAVHNADTPFATTRLLAHKMLVLLGFRPSIASILRQCLLPPDNGPAMRSMTDIVEQLPTTIMEGKRLQIAATTSYTKPQN
;
A
#
# COMPACT_ATOMS: atom_id res chain seq x y z
N MET A 1 -50.62 65.74 27.47
CA MET A 1 -49.92 66.16 26.23
C MET A 1 -49.19 64.95 25.67
N ARG A 2 -49.55 64.56 24.44
CA ARG A 2 -48.91 63.64 23.47
C ARG A 2 -48.26 62.31 23.94
N ALA A 3 -48.91 61.23 23.49
CA ALA A 3 -48.31 59.94 23.13
C ALA A 3 -47.41 60.04 21.87
N LYS A 4 -46.47 59.09 21.72
CA LYS A 4 -45.90 58.49 20.47
C LYS A 4 -44.92 57.39 20.90
N THR A 5 -45.16 56.08 20.76
CA THR A 5 -45.36 55.17 19.60
C THR A 5 -44.11 54.92 18.75
N GLY A 6 -43.68 53.64 18.69
CA GLY A 6 -43.00 52.96 17.57
C GLY A 6 -41.53 53.31 17.31
N GLN A 7 -40.70 52.49 16.66
CA GLN A 7 -40.74 51.12 16.13
C GLN A 7 -39.31 50.84 15.59
N VAL A 8 -38.95 49.57 15.51
CA VAL A 8 -37.64 48.98 15.14
C VAL A 8 -37.25 49.22 13.66
N ARG A 9 -35.95 49.46 13.33
CA ARG A 9 -35.03 48.59 12.51
C ARG A 9 -33.89 49.29 11.73
N MET A 10 -32.71 48.64 11.79
CA MET A 10 -31.59 48.49 10.82
C MET A 10 -30.74 49.77 10.54
N ALA A 11 -29.40 49.75 10.45
CA ALA A 11 -28.47 48.75 9.93
C ALA A 11 -26.98 48.99 10.34
N HIS A 12 -26.15 48.00 9.99
CA HIS A 12 -24.70 47.99 9.68
C HIS A 12 -23.60 47.79 10.76
N VAL A 13 -23.10 46.54 10.77
CA VAL A 13 -21.69 46.06 10.62
C VAL A 13 -20.58 46.59 11.56
N ALA A 14 -20.06 45.69 12.40
CA ALA A 14 -18.62 45.37 12.57
C ALA A 14 -18.50 44.14 13.50
N SER A 15 -18.12 42.96 12.98
CA SER A 15 -16.76 42.40 13.06
C SER A 15 -16.21 42.25 14.49
N THR A 16 -16.21 41.02 15.02
CA THR A 16 -15.03 40.37 15.64
C THR A 16 -15.41 38.98 16.22
N VAL A 17 -14.88 37.92 15.62
CA VAL A 17 -14.86 36.55 16.17
C VAL A 17 -13.40 36.23 16.49
N PRO A 18 -13.03 35.82 17.71
CA PRO A 18 -11.68 35.35 17.98
C PRO A 18 -11.55 33.89 17.53
N GLY A 19 -10.88 33.69 16.39
CA GLY A 19 -10.40 32.39 15.95
C GLY A 19 -9.13 31.99 16.71
N LYS A 20 -9.12 30.79 17.29
CA LYS A 20 -7.90 30.03 17.61
C LYS A 20 -8.14 28.56 17.30
N SER A 21 -7.87 28.17 16.06
CA SER A 21 -7.56 26.79 15.68
C SER A 21 -6.19 26.42 16.28
N ARG A 22 -6.14 25.33 17.04
CA ARG A 22 -4.88 24.75 17.51
C ARG A 22 -4.25 23.93 16.37
N PRO A 23 -2.96 24.09 16.05
CA PRO A 23 -2.30 23.27 15.06
C PRO A 23 -2.03 21.86 15.62
N PHE A 24 -2.19 20.87 14.73
CA PHE A 24 -1.80 19.48 14.91
C PHE A 24 -0.30 19.38 15.25
N ARG A 25 0.05 18.72 16.35
CA ARG A 25 1.46 18.45 16.70
C ARG A 25 1.99 17.35 15.81
N SER A 26 3.01 17.68 15.02
CA SER A 26 3.88 16.74 14.33
C SER A 26 4.75 16.01 15.37
N PHE A 27 4.84 14.68 15.26
CA PHE A 27 5.84 13.87 15.95
C PHE A 27 7.20 14.10 15.26
N ALA A 28 8.00 15.02 15.81
CA ALA A 28 9.40 15.19 15.44
C ALA A 28 10.27 14.59 16.56
N LEU A 29 10.96 13.48 16.25
CA LEU A 29 12.07 13.00 17.08
C LEU A 29 13.18 14.07 17.07
N GLY A 30 13.57 14.53 18.25
CA GLY A 30 14.61 15.53 18.42
C GLY A 30 15.99 15.04 17.96
N ARG A 31 16.62 15.82 17.08
CA ARG A 31 18.08 15.86 16.92
C ARG A 31 18.52 17.32 16.93
N ARG A 32 19.55 17.62 17.73
CA ARG A 32 20.22 18.93 17.78
C ARG A 32 20.94 19.19 16.44
N PRO A 33 21.07 20.45 16.00
CA PRO A 33 21.78 20.78 14.78
C PRO A 33 23.29 20.58 14.99
N HIS A 34 23.90 19.70 14.20
CA HIS A 34 25.35 19.70 13.98
C HIS A 34 25.65 20.69 12.84
N SER A 35 26.60 21.59 13.07
CA SER A 35 27.16 22.47 12.06
C SER A 35 27.72 21.66 10.88
N PRO A 36 27.63 22.16 9.63
CA PRO A 36 28.18 21.46 8.48
C PRO A 36 29.71 21.47 8.54
N PRO A 37 30.39 20.37 8.14
CA PRO A 37 31.83 20.39 7.97
C PRO A 37 32.20 21.20 6.72
N ASP A 38 33.27 21.98 6.82
CA ASP A 38 33.91 22.72 5.73
C ASP A 38 34.22 21.79 4.54
N MET A 39 33.75 22.17 3.35
CA MET A 39 34.11 21.49 2.10
C MET A 39 35.47 22.01 1.61
N ASP A 40 36.54 21.26 1.89
CA ASP A 40 37.83 21.44 1.19
C ASP A 40 37.74 20.83 -0.22
N SER A 41 38.03 21.65 -1.22
CA SER A 41 37.87 21.39 -2.65
C SER A 41 39.07 20.61 -3.21
N ARG A 42 39.14 19.32 -2.88
CA ARG A 42 40.11 18.38 -3.49
C ARG A 42 39.47 17.06 -3.95
N GLY A 43 39.17 17.00 -5.25
CA GLY A 43 39.17 15.82 -6.13
C GLY A 43 38.64 14.48 -5.61
N LEU A 44 37.37 14.19 -5.88
CA LEU A 44 36.81 12.83 -5.80
C LEU A 44 37.35 11.97 -6.97
N ARG A 45 38.46 11.27 -6.74
CA ARG A 45 38.81 10.07 -7.52
C ARG A 45 37.85 8.95 -7.09
N MET A 46 36.96 8.53 -8.00
CA MET A 46 36.18 7.30 -7.82
C MET A 46 37.13 6.14 -7.55
N ARG A 47 36.96 5.48 -6.40
CA ARG A 47 37.64 4.24 -6.09
C ARG A 47 37.04 3.16 -7.00
N GLN A 48 37.79 2.77 -8.02
CA GLN A 48 37.44 1.72 -8.96
C GLN A 48 37.20 0.42 -8.17
N VAL A 49 35.95 -0.05 -8.14
CA VAL A 49 35.59 -1.35 -7.56
C VAL A 49 36.16 -2.43 -8.48
N ARG A 50 37.04 -3.27 -7.94
CA ARG A 50 37.63 -4.39 -8.68
C ARG A 50 36.54 -5.42 -9.03
N PRO A 51 36.63 -6.10 -10.18
CA PRO A 51 35.72 -7.19 -10.52
C PRO A 51 35.91 -8.35 -9.54
N ALA A 52 34.81 -8.92 -9.06
CA ALA A 52 34.81 -10.05 -8.14
C ALA A 52 35.35 -11.29 -8.84
N GLY A 53 36.58 -11.67 -8.50
CA GLY A 53 37.11 -13.01 -8.67
C GLY A 53 36.92 -13.77 -7.36
N GLN A 54 36.31 -14.96 -7.47
CA GLN A 54 36.36 -16.09 -6.52
C GLN A 54 36.64 -15.76 -5.05
N ASP A 55 35.56 -15.55 -4.28
CA ASP A 55 35.61 -15.72 -2.82
C ASP A 55 34.76 -16.94 -2.43
N ASN A 56 35.39 -17.82 -1.66
CA ASN A 56 34.90 -19.10 -1.19
C ASN A 56 33.59 -18.96 -0.39
N GLY A 57 32.57 -19.71 -0.81
CA GLY A 57 31.65 -20.47 0.06
C GLY A 57 31.16 -19.84 1.36
N GLY A 58 30.88 -18.54 1.38
CA GLY A 58 30.21 -17.91 2.51
C GLY A 58 28.78 -18.43 2.58
N GLN A 59 28.48 -19.28 3.57
CA GLN A 59 27.11 -19.65 3.91
C GLN A 59 26.30 -18.36 4.11
N VAL A 60 25.35 -18.13 3.20
CA VAL A 60 24.31 -17.14 3.41
C VAL A 60 23.53 -17.62 4.62
N ASN A 61 23.53 -16.87 5.72
CA ASN A 61 22.77 -17.21 6.92
C ASN A 61 21.29 -17.44 6.56
N ASP A 62 20.79 -18.66 6.76
CA ASP A 62 19.38 -19.07 6.49
C ASP A 62 18.33 -18.27 7.30
N GLU A 63 18.75 -17.44 8.26
CA GLU A 63 17.88 -16.71 9.19
C GLU A 63 17.12 -15.50 8.60
N LEU A 64 17.43 -15.08 7.35
CA LEU A 64 16.85 -13.89 6.72
C LEU A 64 15.98 -14.16 5.49
N GLN A 65 15.70 -15.42 5.18
CA GLN A 65 14.92 -15.78 4.00
C GLN A 65 13.42 -15.65 4.28
N ILE A 66 12.73 -14.82 3.48
CA ILE A 66 11.27 -14.72 3.52
C ILE A 66 10.69 -16.07 3.06
N PRO A 67 9.84 -16.72 3.86
CA PRO A 67 9.25 -18.00 3.48
C PRO A 67 8.35 -17.83 2.25
N ALA A 68 8.53 -18.73 1.28
CA ALA A 68 7.84 -18.68 0.01
C ALA A 68 6.80 -19.80 -0.11
N TYR A 69 5.60 -19.45 -0.54
CA TYR A 69 4.49 -20.38 -0.72
C TYR A 69 3.88 -20.24 -2.11
N THR A 70 3.33 -21.35 -2.61
CA THR A 70 2.56 -21.35 -3.85
C THR A 70 1.08 -21.20 -3.54
N VAL A 71 0.41 -20.28 -4.22
CA VAL A 71 -1.04 -20.08 -4.16
C VAL A 71 -1.65 -20.55 -5.48
N ASP A 72 -2.48 -21.59 -5.39
CA ASP A 72 -3.17 -22.17 -6.55
C ASP A 72 -4.50 -21.46 -6.81
N LEU A 73 -4.56 -20.68 -7.89
CA LEU A 73 -5.74 -19.90 -8.23
C LEU A 73 -6.92 -20.77 -8.72
N SER A 74 -6.69 -22.04 -9.07
CA SER A 74 -7.79 -22.95 -9.44
C SER A 74 -8.59 -23.45 -8.23
N GLN A 75 -8.07 -23.29 -7.02
CA GLN A 75 -8.81 -23.62 -5.80
C GLN A 75 -9.87 -22.57 -5.50
N PRO A 76 -10.99 -22.97 -4.86
CA PRO A 76 -11.94 -22.02 -4.31
C PRO A 76 -11.22 -21.00 -3.40
N PRO A 77 -11.50 -19.69 -3.52
CA PRO A 77 -10.71 -18.67 -2.85
C PRO A 77 -10.60 -18.87 -1.32
N ALA A 78 -11.67 -19.34 -0.68
CA ALA A 78 -11.71 -19.64 0.75
C ALA A 78 -10.79 -20.80 1.22
N HIS A 79 -10.12 -21.50 0.30
CA HIS A 79 -9.23 -22.63 0.58
C HIS A 79 -7.79 -22.42 0.11
N ARG A 80 -7.52 -21.35 -0.66
CA ARG A 80 -6.20 -21.08 -1.28
C ARG A 80 -5.04 -20.91 -0.29
N TYR A 81 -5.34 -20.69 0.99
CA TYR A 81 -4.36 -20.45 2.05
C TYR A 81 -4.36 -21.55 3.12
N ASP A 82 -5.12 -22.64 2.93
CA ASP A 82 -5.28 -23.70 3.92
C ASP A 82 -3.96 -24.38 4.31
N HIS A 83 -3.03 -24.49 3.36
CA HIS A 83 -1.69 -25.05 3.56
C HIS A 83 -0.67 -24.05 4.09
N ILE A 84 -0.97 -22.75 4.08
CA ILE A 84 -0.03 -21.68 4.48
C ILE A 84 -0.30 -21.26 5.92
N VAL A 85 -1.57 -21.04 6.27
CA VAL A 85 -1.97 -20.50 7.57
C VAL A 85 -1.46 -21.31 8.78
N PRO A 86 -1.44 -22.66 8.76
CA PRO A 86 -0.96 -23.46 9.90
C PRO A 86 0.45 -23.10 10.36
N ASP A 87 1.33 -22.69 9.44
CA ASP A 87 2.74 -22.36 9.72
C ASP A 87 2.91 -21.03 10.48
N PHE A 88 1.85 -20.21 10.54
CA PHE A 88 1.88 -18.87 11.12
C PHE A 88 0.94 -18.68 12.33
N ARG A 89 0.34 -19.75 12.85
CA ARG A 89 -0.65 -19.65 13.94
C ARG A 89 -0.13 -18.82 15.12
N THR A 90 1.09 -19.08 15.58
CA THR A 90 1.68 -18.39 16.73
C THR A 90 2.03 -16.91 16.46
N GLN A 91 2.26 -16.56 15.20
CA GLN A 91 2.65 -15.24 14.75
C GLN A 91 1.42 -14.34 14.55
N ILE A 92 0.28 -14.94 14.23
CA ILE A 92 -1.00 -14.27 13.95
C ILE A 92 -1.71 -13.80 15.22
N ASP A 93 -1.42 -14.41 16.39
CA ASP A 93 -1.96 -14.01 17.69
C ASP A 93 -1.72 -12.52 18.03
N GLY A 94 -0.69 -11.90 17.43
CA GLY A 94 -0.40 -10.47 17.59
C GLY A 94 -1.28 -9.51 16.78
N LEU A 95 -1.99 -9.98 15.76
CA LEU A 95 -2.76 -9.10 14.84
C LEU A 95 -3.91 -8.34 15.53
N PRO A 96 -4.69 -8.93 16.46
CA PRO A 96 -5.71 -8.16 17.17
C PRO A 96 -5.13 -7.03 18.02
N LYS A 97 -3.96 -7.25 18.65
CA LYS A 97 -3.28 -6.22 19.44
C LYS A 97 -2.82 -5.05 18.56
N LEU A 98 -2.39 -5.36 17.34
CA LEU A 98 -2.02 -4.33 16.37
C LEU A 98 -3.14 -3.33 16.09
N PHE A 99 -4.37 -3.83 15.95
CA PHE A 99 -5.52 -2.96 15.73
C PHE A 99 -5.75 -2.03 16.92
N ASP A 100 -5.58 -2.54 18.14
CA ASP A 100 -5.69 -1.74 19.36
C ASP A 100 -4.62 -0.65 19.41
N ASP A 101 -3.38 -0.98 19.06
CA ASP A 101 -2.27 -0.03 19.00
C ASP A 101 -2.51 1.07 17.95
N ILE A 102 -3.07 0.71 16.78
CA ILE A 102 -3.44 1.68 15.74
C ILE A 102 -4.55 2.63 16.22
N VAL A 103 -5.61 2.10 16.84
CA VAL A 103 -6.72 2.93 17.32
C VAL A 103 -6.26 3.86 18.45
N HIS A 104 -5.44 3.36 19.38
CA HIS A 104 -4.86 4.20 20.43
C HIS A 104 -3.89 5.26 19.89
N GLY A 105 -3.12 4.93 18.85
CA GLY A 105 -2.24 5.87 18.16
C GLY A 105 -2.98 7.06 17.52
N LEU A 106 -4.27 6.91 17.19
CA LEU A 106 -5.10 8.01 16.70
C LEU A 106 -5.49 8.97 17.83
N HIS A 107 -5.97 8.44 18.96
CA HIS A 107 -6.27 9.22 20.17
C HIS A 107 -6.54 8.30 21.38
N GLU A 108 -5.84 8.51 22.49
CA GLU A 108 -5.90 7.66 23.69
C GLU A 108 -7.30 7.51 24.32
N ARG A 109 -8.18 8.50 24.13
CA ARG A 109 -9.55 8.49 24.70
C ARG A 109 -10.60 7.78 23.86
N ILE A 110 -10.21 7.16 22.75
CA ILE A 110 -11.16 6.45 21.90
C ILE A 110 -11.62 5.17 22.63
N PRO A 111 -12.93 4.96 22.83
CA PRO A 111 -13.42 3.75 23.48
C PRO A 111 -13.26 2.54 22.55
N LEU A 112 -12.19 1.75 22.75
CA LEU A 112 -11.86 0.59 21.91
C LEU A 112 -13.04 -0.37 21.71
N GLY A 113 -13.81 -0.65 22.78
CA GLY A 113 -14.96 -1.54 22.70
C GLY A 113 -16.02 -1.06 21.72
N LEU A 114 -16.32 0.24 21.72
CA LEU A 114 -17.27 0.83 20.77
C LEU A 114 -16.72 0.81 19.34
N VAL A 115 -15.42 1.11 19.16
CA VAL A 115 -14.79 1.04 17.83
C VAL A 115 -14.83 -0.37 17.27
N LYS A 116 -14.47 -1.38 18.08
CA LYS A 116 -14.54 -2.79 17.67
C LYS A 116 -15.97 -3.20 17.35
N PHE A 117 -16.95 -2.77 18.16
CA PHE A 117 -18.36 -3.05 17.90
C PHE A 117 -18.82 -2.44 16.56
N VAL A 118 -18.57 -1.16 16.33
CA VAL A 118 -18.92 -0.49 15.07
C VAL A 118 -18.19 -1.11 13.89
N ALA A 119 -16.89 -1.39 14.04
CA ALA A 119 -16.09 -2.03 13.00
C ALA A 119 -16.62 -3.44 12.67
N SER A 120 -17.02 -4.24 13.67
CA SER A 120 -17.62 -5.56 13.46
C SER A 120 -18.95 -5.51 12.69
N LEU A 121 -19.70 -4.41 12.84
CA LEU A 121 -20.95 -4.20 12.11
C LEU A 121 -20.69 -3.76 10.66
N LEU A 122 -19.70 -2.91 10.44
CA LEU A 122 -19.47 -2.24 9.14
C LEU A 122 -18.47 -2.95 8.23
N LEU A 123 -17.36 -3.45 8.77
CA LEU A 123 -16.23 -4.01 8.01
C LEU A 123 -16.43 -5.51 7.76
N ARG A 124 -17.38 -5.84 6.89
CA ARG A 124 -17.79 -7.24 6.67
C ARG A 124 -17.14 -7.90 5.45
N ARG A 125 -16.59 -7.10 4.54
CA ARG A 125 -16.04 -7.55 3.26
C ARG A 125 -15.12 -6.49 2.66
N VAL A 126 -14.29 -6.90 1.72
CA VAL A 126 -13.64 -5.99 0.76
C VAL A 126 -14.47 -5.92 -0.52
N TYR A 127 -14.00 -5.18 -1.52
CA TYR A 127 -14.76 -4.99 -2.76
C TYR A 127 -14.91 -6.27 -3.59
N SER A 128 -13.82 -7.04 -3.71
CA SER A 128 -13.82 -8.29 -4.49
C SER A 128 -14.41 -9.43 -3.65
N ASP A 129 -15.31 -10.20 -4.24
CA ASP A 129 -15.88 -11.39 -3.62
C ASP A 129 -14.81 -12.49 -3.46
N GLU A 130 -13.92 -12.64 -4.44
CA GLU A 130 -12.77 -13.54 -4.40
C GLU A 130 -11.86 -13.22 -3.20
N GLU A 131 -11.42 -11.96 -3.08
CA GLU A 131 -10.61 -11.50 -1.94
C GLU A 131 -11.37 -11.66 -0.61
N THR A 132 -12.68 -11.43 -0.61
CA THR A 132 -13.51 -11.60 0.59
C THR A 132 -13.58 -13.06 1.04
N GLU A 133 -13.70 -14.01 0.10
CA GLU A 133 -13.67 -15.44 0.40
C GLU A 133 -12.28 -15.89 0.88
N GLU A 134 -11.19 -15.39 0.29
CA GLU A 134 -9.83 -15.63 0.80
C GLU A 134 -9.70 -15.18 2.27
N LEU A 135 -10.20 -13.99 2.60
CA LEU A 135 -10.22 -13.49 3.98
C LEU A 135 -11.10 -14.32 4.91
N ARG A 136 -12.25 -14.84 4.44
CA ARG A 136 -13.09 -15.75 5.23
C ARG A 136 -12.36 -17.06 5.54
N GLY A 137 -11.65 -17.62 4.56
CA GLY A 137 -10.82 -18.81 4.73
C GLY A 137 -9.72 -18.60 5.77
N ILE A 138 -8.97 -17.50 5.63
CA ILE A 138 -7.93 -17.12 6.59
C ILE A 138 -8.52 -16.89 7.97
N GLY A 139 -9.63 -16.14 8.09
CA GLY A 139 -10.30 -15.88 9.38
C GLY A 139 -10.77 -17.17 10.07
N ARG A 140 -11.31 -18.13 9.32
CA ARG A 140 -11.72 -19.45 9.84
C ARG A 140 -10.54 -20.23 10.43
N LEU A 141 -9.40 -20.22 9.77
CA LEU A 141 -8.21 -20.99 10.19
C LEU A 141 -7.41 -20.33 11.31
N THR A 142 -7.43 -19.00 11.36
CA THR A 142 -6.70 -18.20 12.33
C THR A 142 -7.51 -17.83 13.57
N GLY A 143 -8.85 -17.85 13.47
CA GLY A 143 -9.74 -17.29 14.48
C GLY A 143 -9.78 -15.76 14.50
N VAL A 144 -9.07 -15.08 13.58
CA VAL A 144 -9.08 -13.61 13.49
C VAL A 144 -10.42 -13.14 12.92
N SER A 145 -11.09 -12.25 13.65
CA SER A 145 -12.38 -11.69 13.25
C SER A 145 -12.30 -10.97 11.90
N MET A 146 -13.32 -11.17 11.06
CA MET A 146 -13.38 -10.60 9.71
C MET A 146 -13.13 -9.09 9.65
N TYR A 147 -13.66 -8.33 10.61
CA TYR A 147 -13.49 -6.87 10.63
C TYR A 147 -12.03 -6.43 10.78
N LEU A 148 -11.20 -7.23 11.47
CA LEU A 148 -9.77 -6.97 11.62
C LEU A 148 -9.05 -7.24 10.31
N LEU A 149 -9.39 -8.35 9.63
CA LEU A 149 -8.84 -8.68 8.32
C LEU A 149 -9.20 -7.62 7.28
N VAL A 150 -10.46 -7.16 7.25
CA VAL A 150 -10.89 -6.08 6.36
C VAL A 150 -10.17 -4.77 6.69
N ALA A 151 -10.10 -4.39 7.98
CA ALA A 151 -9.36 -3.20 8.40
C ALA A 151 -7.89 -3.27 7.95
N TYR A 152 -7.27 -4.44 8.08
CA TYR A 152 -5.89 -4.65 7.66
C TYR A 152 -5.70 -4.50 6.14
N ASN A 153 -6.65 -4.98 5.33
CA ASN A 153 -6.58 -4.87 3.87
C ASN A 153 -6.91 -3.48 3.32
N VAL A 154 -7.57 -2.62 4.11
CA VAL A 154 -8.04 -1.29 3.67
C VAL A 154 -7.28 -0.14 4.31
N LEU A 155 -6.68 -0.33 5.48
CA LEU A 155 -6.06 0.75 6.24
C LEU A 155 -4.53 0.67 6.29
N LEU A 156 -3.94 -0.50 6.03
CA LEU A 156 -2.50 -0.70 6.22
C LEU A 156 -1.66 0.25 5.35
N ASP A 157 -2.13 0.58 4.15
CA ASP A 157 -1.53 1.55 3.24
C ASP A 157 -1.44 2.97 3.81
N LEU A 158 -2.24 3.32 4.82
CA LEU A 158 -2.20 4.62 5.48
C LEU A 158 -1.07 4.76 6.51
N PHE A 159 -0.48 3.64 6.94
CA PHE A 159 0.45 3.59 8.07
C PHE A 159 1.89 3.23 7.68
N MET A 160 2.19 3.14 6.38
CA MET A 160 3.49 2.68 5.89
C MET A 160 4.34 3.82 5.33
N GLY A 161 5.61 3.83 5.71
CA GLY A 161 6.68 4.55 5.01
C GLY A 161 7.11 3.73 3.80
N CYS A 162 7.31 4.38 2.66
CA CYS A 162 7.67 3.67 1.42
C CYS A 162 8.73 4.45 0.66
N THR A 163 9.82 3.77 0.28
CA THR A 163 10.76 4.26 -0.74
C THR A 163 10.73 3.30 -1.91
N SER A 164 10.54 3.80 -3.13
CA SER A 164 10.52 2.97 -4.34
C SER A 164 11.33 3.64 -5.44
N GLY A 165 11.98 2.86 -6.28
CA GLY A 165 12.83 3.36 -7.36
C GLY A 165 12.98 2.38 -8.50
N GLY A 166 13.09 2.92 -9.72
CA GLY A 166 13.33 2.18 -10.95
C GLY A 166 14.59 2.69 -11.63
N VAL A 167 15.51 1.79 -11.99
CA VAL A 167 16.76 2.13 -12.66
C VAL A 167 16.92 1.27 -13.91
N ARG A 168 17.14 1.92 -15.06
CA ARG A 168 17.55 1.21 -16.28
C ARG A 168 19.03 0.93 -16.20
N VAL A 169 19.41 -0.34 -16.21
CA VAL A 169 20.80 -0.80 -16.20
C VAL A 169 21.15 -1.33 -17.58
N LYS A 170 22.34 -1.00 -18.06
CA LYS A 170 22.91 -1.51 -19.30
C LYS A 170 24.29 -2.08 -19.02
N GLU A 171 24.59 -3.24 -19.58
CA GLU A 171 25.93 -3.84 -19.47
C GLU A 171 26.90 -3.32 -20.53
N SER A 172 26.37 -2.82 -21.66
CA SER A 172 27.15 -2.21 -22.73
C SER A 172 26.35 -1.11 -23.43
N THR A 173 26.99 -0.38 -24.34
CA THR A 173 26.32 0.65 -25.16
C THR A 173 25.28 0.07 -26.13
N SER A 174 25.42 -1.20 -26.52
CA SER A 174 24.50 -1.91 -27.41
C SER A 174 23.38 -2.67 -26.66
N ASP A 175 23.47 -2.80 -25.34
CA ASP A 175 22.44 -3.46 -24.53
C ASP A 175 21.15 -2.61 -24.52
N PRO A 176 19.98 -3.17 -24.92
CA PRO A 176 18.69 -2.50 -24.77
C PRO A 176 18.42 -2.10 -23.31
N GLY A 177 19.09 -2.74 -22.35
CA GLY A 177 19.05 -2.43 -20.94
C GLY A 177 17.83 -3.05 -20.26
N ARG A 178 18.02 -3.45 -19.00
CA ARG A 178 16.98 -4.00 -18.14
C ARG A 178 16.52 -2.97 -17.12
N MET A 179 15.26 -3.04 -16.72
CA MET A 179 14.74 -2.26 -15.60
C MET A 179 14.97 -3.04 -14.30
N LEU A 180 15.65 -2.42 -13.34
CA LEU A 180 15.66 -2.85 -11.95
C LEU A 180 14.64 -2.02 -11.19
N HIS A 181 13.69 -2.68 -10.52
CA HIS A 181 12.73 -2.04 -9.63
C HIS A 181 13.00 -2.52 -8.21
N PHE A 182 13.12 -1.58 -7.28
CA PHE A 182 13.35 -1.85 -5.88
C PHE A 182 12.43 -1.02 -5.01
N ARG A 183 12.20 -1.50 -3.79
CA ARG A 183 11.48 -0.74 -2.77
C ARG A 183 11.95 -1.09 -1.35
N THR A 184 11.71 -0.18 -0.42
CA THR A 184 11.68 -0.44 1.03
C THR A 184 10.26 -0.23 1.52
N LEU A 185 9.80 -1.06 2.46
CA LEU A 185 8.51 -0.90 3.11
C LEU A 185 8.74 -0.81 4.62
N ASP A 186 8.53 0.40 5.13
CA ASP A 186 8.89 0.79 6.48
C ASP A 186 7.63 0.89 7.34
N TRP A 187 7.70 0.31 8.52
CA TRP A 187 6.60 0.22 9.47
C TRP A 187 7.17 0.02 10.87
N GLY A 188 6.54 0.69 11.84
CA GLY A 188 6.90 0.62 13.26
C GLY A 188 6.26 -0.55 14.00
N MET A 189 5.76 -1.57 13.26
CA MET A 189 4.91 -2.63 13.79
C MET A 189 5.64 -3.98 13.72
N ASP A 190 6.33 -4.35 14.80
CA ASP A 190 7.15 -5.58 14.88
C ASP A 190 6.41 -6.91 14.67
N PRO A 191 5.14 -7.12 15.14
CA PRO A 191 4.42 -8.39 14.92
C PRO A 191 4.31 -8.78 13.45
N LEU A 192 4.32 -7.74 12.65
CA LEU A 192 3.95 -7.74 11.27
C LEU A 192 5.12 -8.28 10.42
N ARG A 193 6.38 -8.09 10.86
CA ARG A 193 7.57 -8.74 10.28
C ARG A 193 7.51 -10.26 10.33
N LYS A 194 6.82 -10.83 11.32
CA LYS A 194 6.73 -12.29 11.53
C LYS A 194 5.75 -12.98 10.58
N VAL A 195 4.95 -12.22 9.84
CA VAL A 195 3.96 -12.73 8.90
C VAL A 195 4.27 -12.32 7.46
N VAL A 196 5.49 -11.86 7.19
CA VAL A 196 5.97 -11.57 5.83
C VAL A 196 6.14 -12.88 5.07
N VAL A 197 5.54 -12.96 3.89
CA VAL A 197 5.57 -14.13 3.02
C VAL A 197 5.79 -13.70 1.58
N GLN A 198 6.48 -14.56 0.82
CA GLN A 198 6.45 -14.50 -0.63
C GLN A 198 5.36 -15.44 -1.12
N LEU A 199 4.42 -14.92 -1.91
CA LEU A 199 3.36 -15.71 -2.54
C LEU A 199 3.62 -15.81 -4.04
N ASN A 200 3.76 -17.03 -4.54
CA ASN A 200 3.88 -17.35 -5.96
C ASN A 200 2.53 -17.87 -6.46
N TYR A 201 1.85 -17.11 -7.31
CA TYR A 201 0.54 -17.46 -7.83
C TYR A 201 0.67 -18.33 -9.08
N VAL A 202 -0.04 -19.45 -9.11
CA VAL A 202 -0.10 -20.37 -10.27
C VAL A 202 -1.55 -20.55 -10.70
N ALA A 203 -1.78 -20.78 -12.00
CA ALA A 203 -3.12 -21.05 -12.51
C ALA A 203 -3.68 -22.38 -11.99
N ARG A 204 -2.81 -23.39 -11.84
CA ARG A 204 -3.10 -24.77 -11.44
C ARG A 204 -1.88 -25.37 -10.74
N PRO A 205 -2.02 -26.44 -9.95
CA PRO A 205 -0.89 -27.14 -9.34
C PRO A 205 0.14 -27.57 -10.38
N GLY A 206 1.42 -27.32 -10.11
CA GLY A 206 2.54 -27.65 -11.00
C GLY A 206 2.67 -26.78 -12.26
N GLY A 207 1.79 -25.78 -12.45
CA GLY A 207 1.89 -24.82 -13.55
C GLY A 207 2.99 -23.76 -13.34
N PRO A 208 3.28 -22.94 -14.37
CA PRO A 208 4.23 -21.84 -14.24
C PRO A 208 3.71 -20.76 -13.29
N ILE A 209 4.64 -20.06 -12.62
CA ILE A 209 4.34 -18.90 -11.79
C ILE A 209 3.84 -17.77 -12.69
N LEU A 210 2.60 -17.33 -12.45
CA LEU A 210 1.99 -16.20 -13.15
C LEU A 210 2.51 -14.87 -12.59
N ALA A 211 2.63 -14.81 -11.27
CA ALA A 211 3.08 -13.63 -10.55
C ALA A 211 3.63 -14.02 -9.18
N SER A 212 4.50 -13.17 -8.64
CA SER A 212 4.98 -13.26 -7.27
C SER A 212 4.69 -11.96 -6.53
N SER A 213 4.38 -12.06 -5.24
CA SER A 213 4.13 -10.92 -4.36
C SER A 213 4.87 -11.11 -3.04
N ILE A 214 5.48 -10.05 -2.53
CA ILE A 214 5.94 -10.01 -1.13
C ILE A 214 4.86 -9.26 -0.36
N THR A 215 4.21 -9.98 0.55
CA THR A 215 3.04 -9.49 1.28
C THR A 215 3.06 -10.01 2.72
N TYR A 216 1.98 -9.74 3.44
CA TYR A 216 1.72 -10.24 4.77
C TYR A 216 0.62 -11.28 4.72
N LEU A 217 0.75 -12.36 5.48
CA LEU A 217 -0.35 -13.32 5.61
C LEU A 217 -1.57 -12.62 6.20
N GLY A 218 -2.73 -12.79 5.54
CA GLY A 218 -3.95 -12.03 5.85
C GLY A 218 -4.12 -10.72 5.05
N PHE A 219 -3.13 -10.31 4.25
CA PHE A 219 -3.25 -9.22 3.28
C PHE A 219 -3.38 -9.79 1.86
N VAL A 220 -4.60 -9.77 1.33
CA VAL A 220 -4.95 -10.35 0.02
C VAL A 220 -4.80 -9.35 -1.13
N GLY A 221 -4.76 -8.05 -0.85
CA GLY A 221 -4.37 -7.05 -1.86
C GLY A 221 -2.89 -7.16 -2.26
N THR A 222 -2.43 -6.30 -3.17
CA THR A 222 -1.01 -6.23 -3.56
C THR A 222 -0.38 -4.89 -3.22
N LEU A 223 0.68 -4.91 -2.43
CA LEU A 223 1.55 -3.75 -2.16
C LEU A 223 2.83 -3.78 -2.98
N THR A 224 3.34 -4.97 -3.26
CA THR A 224 4.60 -5.21 -3.98
C THR A 224 4.45 -6.50 -4.76
N GLY A 225 4.61 -6.44 -6.08
CA GLY A 225 4.42 -7.63 -6.91
C GLY A 225 5.17 -7.54 -8.22
N VAL A 226 5.43 -8.70 -8.80
CA VAL A 226 6.07 -8.86 -10.10
C VAL A 226 5.41 -9.99 -10.88
N ARG A 227 5.33 -9.81 -12.18
CA ARG A 227 4.99 -10.83 -13.16
C ARG A 227 5.78 -10.57 -14.43
N GLN A 228 5.63 -11.42 -15.43
CA GLN A 228 6.22 -11.17 -16.74
C GLN A 228 5.84 -9.76 -17.24
N ASP A 229 6.86 -8.99 -17.57
CA ASP A 229 6.82 -7.62 -18.10
C ASP A 229 6.21 -6.54 -17.18
N LEU A 230 5.91 -6.83 -15.90
CA LEU A 230 5.37 -5.86 -14.96
C LEU A 230 5.95 -6.05 -13.55
N SER A 231 6.46 -4.96 -12.97
CA SER A 231 6.77 -4.87 -11.56
C SER A 231 6.10 -3.64 -10.96
N LEU A 232 5.46 -3.79 -9.80
CA LEU A 232 4.66 -2.75 -9.18
C LEU A 232 4.92 -2.65 -7.67
N SER A 233 4.83 -1.42 -7.15
CA SER A 233 4.94 -1.12 -5.73
C SER A 233 4.00 0.04 -5.36
N LEU A 234 3.42 -0.01 -4.16
CA LEU A 234 2.54 1.02 -3.64
C LEU A 234 3.25 1.87 -2.58
N ASN A 235 3.18 3.19 -2.75
CA ASN A 235 3.66 4.17 -1.79
C ASN A 235 2.50 5.02 -1.27
N PHE A 236 2.47 5.23 0.04
CA PHE A 236 1.51 6.11 0.67
C PHE A 236 1.69 7.57 0.19
N ARG A 237 0.57 8.26 -0.05
CA ARG A 237 0.55 9.68 -0.39
C ARG A 237 -0.48 10.41 0.47
N ALA A 238 0.00 11.18 1.45
CA ALA A 238 -0.86 11.92 2.38
C ALA A 238 -1.60 13.10 1.71
N VAL A 239 -1.02 13.68 0.66
CA VAL A 239 -1.54 14.89 0.01
C VAL A 239 -2.64 14.54 -0.98
N HIS A 240 -3.74 15.27 -0.91
CA HIS A 240 -4.90 15.12 -1.80
C HIS A 240 -5.32 16.47 -2.41
N ASN A 241 -5.80 16.46 -3.65
CA ASN A 241 -6.20 17.67 -4.39
C ASN A 241 -7.64 18.10 -4.05
N ALA A 242 -8.01 18.04 -2.77
CA ALA A 242 -9.37 18.30 -2.30
C ALA A 242 -9.49 19.69 -1.68
N ASP A 243 -9.27 20.73 -2.50
CA ASP A 243 -9.16 22.11 -2.02
C ASP A 243 -10.52 22.80 -1.80
N THR A 244 -11.62 22.15 -2.21
CA THR A 244 -12.99 22.64 -2.01
C THR A 244 -13.78 21.74 -1.06
N PRO A 245 -14.81 22.26 -0.37
CA PRO A 245 -15.69 21.44 0.45
C PRO A 245 -16.34 20.30 -0.34
N PHE A 246 -16.73 20.54 -1.59
CA PHE A 246 -17.27 19.51 -2.47
C PHE A 246 -16.24 18.41 -2.77
N ALA A 247 -15.00 18.78 -3.09
CA ALA A 247 -13.93 17.81 -3.34
C ALA A 247 -13.58 17.02 -2.07
N THR A 248 -13.62 17.67 -0.89
CA THR A 248 -13.41 17.02 0.41
C THR A 248 -14.50 16.01 0.72
N THR A 249 -15.78 16.39 0.54
CA THR A 249 -16.92 15.47 0.71
C THR A 249 -16.83 14.29 -0.25
N ARG A 250 -16.43 14.52 -1.51
CA ARG A 250 -16.21 13.46 -2.50
C ARG A 250 -15.09 12.51 -2.07
N LEU A 251 -13.99 13.03 -1.55
CA LEU A 251 -12.89 12.23 -1.04
C LEU A 251 -13.31 11.39 0.17
N LEU A 252 -14.04 11.98 1.12
CA LEU A 252 -14.54 11.27 2.29
C LEU A 252 -15.54 10.17 1.88
N ALA A 253 -16.47 10.48 0.97
CA ALA A 253 -17.39 9.50 0.42
C ALA A 253 -16.65 8.35 -0.27
N HIS A 254 -15.60 8.64 -1.04
CA HIS A 254 -14.75 7.61 -1.64
C HIS A 254 -14.12 6.71 -0.58
N LYS A 255 -13.47 7.28 0.44
CA LYS A 255 -12.86 6.51 1.54
C LYS A 255 -13.89 5.64 2.27
N MET A 256 -15.08 6.17 2.53
CA MET A 256 -16.18 5.41 3.14
C MET A 256 -16.65 4.25 2.26
N LEU A 257 -16.76 4.45 0.95
CA LEU A 257 -17.12 3.38 0.02
C LEU A 257 -16.05 2.29 -0.02
N VAL A 258 -14.76 2.64 0.05
CA VAL A 258 -13.68 1.65 0.13
C VAL A 258 -13.74 0.88 1.46
N LEU A 259 -13.91 1.60 2.58
CA LEU A 259 -14.02 1.03 3.91
C LEU A 259 -15.17 0.02 4.05
N LEU A 260 -16.30 0.30 3.42
CA LEU A 260 -17.50 -0.55 3.43
C LEU A 260 -17.49 -1.65 2.33
N GLY A 261 -16.40 -1.76 1.56
CA GLY A 261 -16.29 -2.72 0.46
C GLY A 261 -17.18 -2.40 -0.74
N PHE A 262 -17.70 -1.19 -0.87
CA PHE A 262 -18.45 -0.74 -2.05
C PHE A 262 -17.57 -0.19 -3.17
N ARG A 263 -16.28 0.05 -2.90
CA ARG A 263 -15.26 0.37 -3.91
C ARG A 263 -13.95 -0.36 -3.62
N PRO A 264 -13.15 -0.69 -4.66
CA PRO A 264 -11.88 -1.36 -4.47
C PRO A 264 -10.86 -0.44 -3.79
N SER A 265 -10.02 -1.03 -2.95
CA SER A 265 -8.82 -0.38 -2.45
C SER A 265 -7.77 -0.27 -3.57
N ILE A 266 -6.77 0.59 -3.41
CA ILE A 266 -5.66 0.65 -4.36
C ILE A 266 -4.91 -0.68 -4.41
N ALA A 267 -4.75 -1.36 -3.27
CA ALA A 267 -4.11 -2.67 -3.20
C ALA A 267 -4.88 -3.75 -3.99
N SER A 268 -6.22 -3.72 -3.94
CA SER A 268 -7.07 -4.60 -4.76
C SER A 268 -6.96 -4.27 -6.25
N ILE A 269 -6.89 -2.99 -6.62
CA ILE A 269 -6.65 -2.59 -8.03
C ILE A 269 -5.29 -3.11 -8.52
N LEU A 270 -4.23 -2.97 -7.72
CA LEU A 270 -2.90 -3.47 -8.05
C LEU A 270 -2.88 -5.00 -8.18
N ARG A 271 -3.64 -5.72 -7.34
CA ARG A 271 -3.83 -7.17 -7.49
C ARG A 271 -4.43 -7.52 -8.85
N GLN A 272 -5.41 -6.78 -9.34
CA GLN A 272 -6.02 -6.99 -10.66
C GLN A 272 -5.07 -6.70 -11.84
N CYS A 273 -4.05 -5.86 -11.62
CA CYS A 273 -2.98 -5.67 -12.61
C CYS A 273 -1.97 -6.84 -12.61
N LEU A 274 -1.84 -7.52 -11.48
CA LEU A 274 -0.90 -8.61 -11.25
C LEU A 274 -1.47 -9.98 -11.62
N LEU A 275 -2.74 -10.24 -11.30
CA LEU A 275 -3.37 -11.55 -11.46
C LEU A 275 -4.45 -11.51 -12.55
N PRO A 276 -4.67 -12.63 -13.26
CA PRO A 276 -5.79 -12.73 -14.17
C PRO A 276 -7.11 -12.70 -13.38
N PRO A 277 -8.18 -12.09 -13.93
CA PRO A 277 -9.52 -12.18 -13.36
C PRO A 277 -10.06 -13.62 -13.42
N ASP A 278 -10.80 -14.05 -12.38
CA ASP A 278 -11.36 -15.41 -12.23
C ASP A 278 -12.14 -15.94 -13.47
N ASN A 279 -12.68 -15.06 -14.32
CA ASN A 279 -13.43 -15.42 -15.54
C ASN A 279 -13.21 -14.45 -16.73
N GLY A 280 -12.12 -13.69 -16.73
CA GLY A 280 -11.91 -12.62 -17.72
C GLY A 280 -10.86 -12.96 -18.79
N PRO A 281 -10.62 -12.01 -19.72
CA PRO A 281 -9.64 -12.19 -20.79
C PRO A 281 -8.23 -12.37 -20.22
N ALA A 282 -7.29 -12.73 -21.10
CA ALA A 282 -5.87 -12.83 -20.80
C ALA A 282 -5.36 -11.60 -20.01
N MET A 283 -4.33 -11.82 -19.21
CA MET A 283 -3.64 -10.83 -18.39
C MET A 283 -3.52 -9.46 -19.08
N ARG A 284 -3.92 -8.39 -18.39
CA ARG A 284 -3.92 -7.03 -18.98
C ARG A 284 -2.53 -6.68 -19.47
N SER A 285 -2.43 -6.12 -20.68
CA SER A 285 -1.16 -5.63 -21.18
C SER A 285 -0.73 -4.39 -20.38
N MET A 286 0.57 -4.07 -20.44
CA MET A 286 1.08 -2.83 -19.85
C MET A 286 0.35 -1.60 -20.42
N THR A 287 0.03 -1.62 -21.72
CA THR A 287 -0.67 -0.54 -22.40
C THR A 287 -2.07 -0.32 -21.82
N ASP A 288 -2.83 -1.39 -21.61
CA ASP A 288 -4.18 -1.33 -21.03
C ASP A 288 -4.14 -0.77 -19.59
N ILE A 289 -3.12 -1.15 -18.82
CA ILE A 289 -2.93 -0.67 -17.45
C ILE A 289 -2.65 0.84 -17.47
N VAL A 290 -1.73 1.29 -18.33
CA VAL A 290 -1.33 2.70 -18.41
C VAL A 290 -2.47 3.60 -18.87
N GLU A 291 -3.29 3.14 -19.82
CA GLU A 291 -4.46 3.91 -20.29
C GLU A 291 -5.54 4.09 -19.22
N GLN A 292 -5.65 3.14 -18.29
CA GLN A 292 -6.61 3.19 -17.19
C GLN A 292 -6.11 4.02 -16.00
N LEU A 293 -4.81 4.28 -15.90
CA LEU A 293 -4.27 5.13 -14.85
C LEU A 293 -4.70 6.58 -15.10
N PRO A 294 -5.26 7.28 -14.09
CA PRO A 294 -5.62 8.68 -14.25
C PRO A 294 -4.38 9.47 -14.66
N THR A 295 -4.45 10.15 -15.81
CA THR A 295 -3.39 11.02 -16.29
C THR A 295 -3.14 12.09 -15.25
N THR A 296 -2.00 12.02 -14.58
CA THR A 296 -1.58 13.09 -13.68
C THR A 296 -1.12 14.24 -14.57
N ILE A 297 -2.05 15.12 -14.93
CA ILE A 297 -1.72 16.42 -15.53
C ILE A 297 -1.06 17.25 -14.42
N MET A 298 0.25 17.17 -14.32
CA MET A 298 1.05 18.23 -13.71
C MET A 298 1.16 19.34 -14.76
N GLU A 299 0.64 20.52 -14.43
CA GLU A 299 0.75 21.74 -15.23
C GLU A 299 2.10 21.84 -15.94
N GLY A 300 2.08 21.82 -17.28
CA GLY A 300 3.21 22.23 -18.12
C GLY A 300 4.32 21.23 -18.37
N LYS A 301 4.38 20.06 -17.71
CA LYS A 301 5.31 18.98 -18.09
C LYS A 301 4.61 17.63 -18.03
N ARG A 302 4.44 17.01 -19.21
CA ARG A 302 4.10 15.59 -19.35
C ARG A 302 5.12 14.79 -18.54
N LEU A 303 4.76 14.39 -17.33
CA LEU A 303 5.43 13.30 -16.65
C LEU A 303 5.18 12.07 -17.51
N GLN A 304 6.21 11.63 -18.22
CA GLN A 304 6.26 10.26 -18.69
C GLN A 304 6.14 9.40 -17.44
N ILE A 305 4.96 8.83 -17.20
CA ILE A 305 4.88 7.57 -16.48
C ILE A 305 5.85 6.68 -17.26
N ALA A 306 6.98 6.33 -16.65
CA ALA A 306 8.03 5.57 -17.31
C ALA A 306 7.57 4.11 -17.48
N ALA A 307 6.51 3.89 -18.25
CA ALA A 307 6.17 2.61 -18.83
C ALA A 307 7.16 2.40 -19.99
N THR A 308 8.30 1.79 -19.69
CA THR A 308 9.26 1.43 -20.73
C THR A 308 8.82 0.07 -21.27
N THR A 309 8.11 0.05 -22.39
CA THR A 309 7.79 -1.17 -23.12
C THR A 309 9.01 -1.57 -23.96
N SER A 310 9.75 -2.58 -23.53
CA SER A 310 10.72 -3.26 -24.40
C SER A 310 10.01 -4.44 -25.06
N TYR A 311 9.33 -4.20 -26.19
CA TYR A 311 8.83 -5.27 -27.05
C TYR A 311 9.77 -5.43 -28.25
N THR A 312 10.64 -6.45 -28.21
CA THR A 312 11.36 -6.93 -29.40
C THR A 312 10.56 -8.08 -30.00
N LYS A 313 9.94 -7.82 -31.14
CA LYS A 313 9.30 -8.84 -31.98
C LYS A 313 10.38 -9.81 -32.48
N PRO A 314 10.24 -11.14 -32.33
CA PRO A 314 11.15 -12.07 -32.98
C PRO A 314 10.95 -11.95 -34.50
N GLN A 315 12.05 -11.71 -35.23
CA GLN A 315 12.10 -11.84 -36.67
C GLN A 315 12.21 -13.34 -36.99
N ASN A 316 11.19 -13.87 -37.67
CA ASN A 316 11.33 -15.04 -38.54
C ASN A 316 11.58 -14.53 -39.95
#